data_AF-A0ABD0N9K1-F1
#
_entry.id   AF-A0ABD0N9K1-F1
#
_cell.length_a   1.000
_cell.length_b   1.000
_cell.length_c   1.000
_cell.angle_alpha   90.00
_cell.angle_beta   90.00
_cell.angle_gamma   90.00
#
_symmetry.space_group_name_H-M   'P 1'
#
loop_
_entity.id
_entity.type
_entity.pdbx_description
1 polymer ?
#
loop_
_entity_poly.entity_id
_entity_poly.type
_entity_poly.pdbx_seq_one_letter_code
_entity_poly.pdbx_strand_id
1 'polypeptide(L)' 'VCKVLNITTMSCLAPSLMAEYRPGLDSVKHADEFGFIFNNVQALLVYNNTNFMYYPNPYFEPLSTNGILEQKPGSPIILK' A
#
# COMPACT_ATOMS: atom_id res chain seq x y z
N VAL A 1 2.55 -2.19 -11.87
CA VAL A 1 3.32 -2.65 -13.04
C VAL A 1 4.58 -3.36 -12.57
N CYS A 2 4.93 -4.49 -13.19
CA CYS A 2 6.13 -5.27 -12.84
C CYS A 2 7.26 -5.10 -13.86
N LYS A 3 8.50 -5.19 -13.39
CA LYS A 3 9.74 -5.15 -14.18
C LYS A 3 10.57 -6.40 -13.89
N VAL A 4 10.88 -7.17 -14.93
CA VAL A 4 11.78 -8.33 -14.84
C VAL A 4 13.22 -7.84 -14.66
N LEU A 5 13.93 -8.40 -13.68
CA LEU A 5 15.33 -8.06 -13.41
C LEU A 5 16.28 -9.13 -13.96
N ASN A 6 15.88 -10.40 -13.86
CA ASN A 6 16.56 -11.55 -14.46
C ASN A 6 15.55 -12.72 -14.61
N ILE A 7 16.04 -13.93 -14.92
CA ILE A 7 15.19 -15.11 -15.16
C ILE A 7 14.43 -15.61 -13.92
N THR A 8 14.85 -15.26 -12.70
CA THR A 8 14.22 -15.72 -11.44
C THR A 8 13.67 -14.58 -10.56
N THR A 9 13.92 -13.32 -10.91
CA THR A 9 13.56 -12.17 -10.08
C THR A 9 12.88 -11.07 -10.89
N MET A 10 11.88 -10.45 -10.27
CA MET A 10 11.15 -9.30 -10.79
C MET A 10 10.77 -8.37 -9.65
N SER A 11 10.57 -7.09 -9.96
CA SER A 11 10.06 -6.09 -9.03
C SER A 11 8.68 -5.63 -9.48
N CYS A 12 7.72 -5.57 -8.57
CA CYS A 12 6.34 -5.19 -8.87
C CYS A 12 5.88 -4.03 -7.99
N LEU A 13 5.16 -3.09 -8.59
CA LEU A 13 4.32 -2.18 -7.83
C LEU A 13 3.07 -2.93 -7.38
N ALA A 14 2.82 -2.94 -6.06
CA ALA A 14 1.61 -3.51 -5.49
C ALA A 14 0.38 -2.78 -6.07
N PRO A 15 -0.70 -3.50 -6.43
CA PRO A 15 -1.90 -2.86 -6.90
C PRO A 15 -2.57 -2.11 -5.74
N SER A 16 -3.12 -0.93 -6.03
CA SER A 16 -3.90 -0.19 -5.06
C SER A 16 -5.24 -0.90 -4.85
N LEU A 17 -5.63 -1.14 -3.61
CA LEU A 17 -7.01 -1.41 -3.28
C LEU A 17 -7.72 -0.08 -3.13
N MET A 18 -8.86 0.09 -3.83
CA MET A 18 -9.82 1.13 -3.46
C MET A 18 -10.49 0.71 -2.13
N ALA A 19 -9.70 0.69 -1.05
CA ALA A 19 -10.26 0.58 0.27
C ALA A 19 -10.85 1.94 0.61
N GLU A 20 -12.19 2.03 0.66
CA GLU A 20 -12.84 3.15 1.34
C GLU A 20 -12.22 3.27 2.73
N TYR A 21 -11.58 4.40 2.99
CA TYR A 21 -11.03 4.70 4.30
C TYR A 21 -12.20 4.82 5.27
N ARG A 22 -12.29 3.89 6.22
CA ARG A 22 -13.20 3.97 7.37
C ARG A 22 -12.35 4.23 8.62
N PRO A 23 -12.38 5.46 9.18
CA PRO A 23 -11.66 5.78 10.40
C PRO A 23 -12.03 4.79 11.51
N GLY A 24 -11.03 4.22 12.18
CA GLY A 24 -11.21 3.31 13.32
C GLY A 24 -11.25 1.82 12.98
N LEU A 25 -11.08 1.43 11.72
CA LEU A 25 -10.96 0.03 11.33
C LEU A 25 -9.49 -0.29 10.99
N ASP A 26 -8.71 -0.69 11.99
CA ASP A 26 -7.41 -1.39 11.84
C ASP A 26 -7.59 -2.80 11.25
N SER A 27 -8.50 -2.97 10.28
CA SER A 27 -8.66 -4.27 9.63
C SER A 27 -7.56 -4.40 8.59
N VAL A 28 -6.49 -5.09 8.95
CA VAL A 28 -5.65 -5.76 7.97
C VAL A 28 -6.56 -6.64 7.11
N LYS A 29 -6.54 -6.45 5.80
CA LYS A 29 -7.38 -7.22 4.88
C LYS A 29 -6.52 -8.18 4.07
N HIS A 30 -6.94 -9.43 4.06
CA HIS A 30 -6.51 -10.37 3.03
C HIS A 30 -7.17 -10.00 1.71
N ALA A 31 -6.43 -10.17 0.61
CA ALA A 31 -7.02 -10.12 -0.71
C ALA A 31 -7.87 -11.38 -0.93
N ASP A 32 -9.03 -11.23 -1.56
CA ASP A 32 -9.85 -12.38 -1.95
C ASP A 32 -9.06 -13.29 -2.93
N GLU A 33 -8.30 -12.68 -3.84
CA GLU A 33 -7.38 -13.35 -4.75
C GLU A 33 -6.07 -12.56 -4.87
N PHE A 34 -4.95 -13.27 -4.96
CA PHE A 34 -3.64 -12.69 -5.23
C PHE A 34 -2.86 -13.58 -6.20
N GLY A 35 -2.27 -12.98 -7.22
CA GLY A 35 -1.34 -13.66 -8.12
C GLY A 35 -0.84 -12.78 -9.26
N PHE A 36 -0.34 -13.44 -10.30
CA PHE A 36 0.33 -12.79 -11.42
C PHE A 36 -0.28 -13.24 -12.75
N ILE A 37 -0.46 -12.27 -13.66
CA ILE A 37 -0.87 -12.54 -15.03
C ILE A 37 0.38 -12.77 -15.88
N PHE A 38 0.67 -14.05 -16.18
CA PHE A 38 1.76 -14.45 -17.06
C PHE A 38 1.18 -15.04 -18.35
N ASN A 39 0.78 -14.17 -19.27
CA ASN A 39 0.11 -14.56 -20.52
C ASN A 39 -1.05 -15.55 -20.25
N ASN A 40 -0.92 -16.80 -20.68
CA ASN A 40 -1.95 -17.85 -20.54
C ASN A 40 -1.64 -18.89 -19.44
N VAL A 41 -0.72 -18.60 -18.52
CA VAL A 41 -0.37 -19.50 -17.41
C VAL A 41 -1.37 -19.31 -16.26
N GLN A 42 -2.46 -20.09 -16.28
CA GLN A 42 -3.58 -19.94 -15.34
C GLN A 42 -3.22 -20.26 -13.89
N ALA A 43 -2.28 -21.18 -13.66
CA ALA A 43 -1.88 -21.60 -12.32
C ALA A 43 -1.24 -20.48 -11.47
N LEU A 44 -0.82 -19.38 -12.10
CA LEU A 44 -0.21 -18.23 -11.43
C LEU A 44 -1.21 -17.13 -11.09
N LEU A 45 -2.45 -17.22 -11.57
CA LEU A 45 -3.47 -16.19 -11.35
C LEU A 45 -3.88 -16.08 -9.88
N VAL A 46 -3.94 -17.21 -9.18
CA VAL A 46 -4.37 -17.29 -7.78
C VAL A 46 -3.42 -18.17 -6.97
N TYR A 47 -2.79 -17.59 -5.96
CA TYR A 47 -1.99 -18.31 -4.97
C TYR A 47 -2.83 -18.56 -3.72
N ASN A 48 -3.30 -19.79 -3.54
CA ASN A 48 -4.16 -20.16 -2.41
C ASN A 48 -3.45 -20.10 -1.03
N ASN A 49 -2.12 -20.25 -1.00
CA ASN A 49 -1.34 -20.29 0.24
C ASN A 49 -0.42 -19.07 0.38
N THR A 50 -0.94 -17.87 0.12
CA THR A 50 -0.22 -16.62 0.34
C THR A 50 -0.67 -15.94 1.64
N ASN A 51 0.30 -15.43 2.40
CA ASN A 51 0.03 -14.58 3.56
C ASN A 51 0.11 -13.09 3.19
N PHE A 52 -0.15 -12.74 1.92
CA PHE A 52 -0.15 -11.35 1.47
C PHE A 52 -1.31 -10.57 2.11
N MET A 53 -0.99 -9.40 2.65
CA MET A 53 -1.88 -8.59 3.48
C MET A 53 -1.85 -7.13 3.03
N TYR A 54 -3.02 -6.50 3.02
CA TYR A 54 -3.14 -5.06 2.83
C TYR A 54 -3.34 -4.36 4.17
N TYR A 55 -2.44 -3.42 4.43
CA TYR A 55 -2.56 -2.47 5.53
C TYR A 55 -3.21 -1.18 5.03
N PRO A 56 -3.91 -0.45 5.91
CA PRO A 56 -4.49 0.84 5.55
C PRO A 56 -3.40 1.84 5.19
N ASN A 57 -3.76 2.82 4.35
CA ASN A 57 -2.90 3.95 4.07
C ASN A 57 -2.66 4.77 5.35
N PRO A 58 -1.45 5.33 5.54
CA PRO A 58 -1.20 6.23 6.65
C PRO A 58 -2.11 7.46 6.55
N TYR A 59 -2.58 7.92 7.69
CA TYR A 59 -3.32 9.17 7.83
C TYR A 59 -2.46 10.16 8.61
N PHE A 60 -2.49 11.42 8.21
CA PHE A 60 -1.79 12.50 8.90
C PHE A 60 -2.81 13.51 9.42
N GLU A 61 -2.65 13.90 10.67
CA GLU A 61 -3.37 15.01 11.26
C GLU A 61 -2.91 16.33 10.58
N PRO A 62 -3.85 17.20 10.17
CA PRO A 62 -3.48 18.50 9.61
C PRO A 62 -2.69 19.34 10.62
N LEU A 63 -1.66 20.05 10.15
CA LEU A 63 -0.82 20.90 11.00
C LEU A 63 -1.58 22.06 11.65
N SER A 64 -2.64 22.55 11.01
CA SER A 64 -3.60 23.53 11.54
C SER A 64 -4.88 23.47 10.71
N THR A 65 -5.94 24.19 11.13
CA THR A 65 -7.19 24.30 10.36
C THR A 65 -7.00 24.84 8.95
N ASN A 66 -5.94 25.61 8.73
CA ASN A 66 -5.64 26.25 7.44
C ASN A 66 -4.44 25.58 6.73
N GLY A 67 -3.86 24.52 7.31
CA GLY A 67 -2.68 23.83 6.78
C GLY A 67 -1.35 24.59 6.92
N ILE A 68 -1.34 25.77 7.56
CA ILE A 68 -0.13 26.57 7.79
C ILE A 68 0.40 26.32 9.21
N LEU A 69 1.70 26.06 9.33
CA LEU A 69 2.41 25.94 10.60
C LEU A 69 3.50 27.03 10.68
N GLU A 70 3.39 27.93 11.65
CA GLU A 70 4.42 28.93 11.93
C GLU A 70 5.59 28.27 12.68
N GLN A 71 6.72 28.12 11.99
CA GLN A 71 7.87 27.41 12.53
C GLN A 71 8.96 28.37 13.01
N LYS A 72 9.42 28.18 14.24
CA LYS A 72 10.57 28.92 14.76
C LYS A 72 11.88 28.42 14.11
N PRO A 73 12.83 29.31 13.78
CA PRO A 73 14.15 28.89 13.29
C PRO A 73 14.80 27.85 14.22
N GLY A 74 15.26 26.75 13.65
CA GLY A 74 15.90 25.65 14.39
C GLY A 74 14.94 24.62 15.01
N SER A 75 13.62 24.79 14.89
CA SER A 75 12.65 23.78 15.33
C SER A 75 12.37 22.74 14.24
N PRO A 76 12.19 21.44 14.54
CA PRO A 76 11.79 20.41 13.56
C PRO A 76 10.28 20.44 13.28
N ILE A 77 9.85 19.84 12.16
CA ILE A 77 8.42 19.56 11.87
C ILE A 77 8.11 18.15 12.36
N ILE A 78 6.99 18.00 13.07
CA ILE A 78 6.46 16.69 13.49
C ILE A 78 5.13 16.49 12.77
N LEU A 79 5.04 15.44 11.95
CA LEU A 79 3.80 14.97 11.34
C LEU A 79 3.28 13.82 12.19
N LYS A 80 2.05 13.95 12.69
CA LYS A 80 1.38 12.93 13.51
C LYS A 80 0.27 12.28 12.70
#